data_AF-A0A957YXR9-F1
#
_entry.id   AF-A0A957YXR9-F1
#
_cell.length_a   1.000
_cell.length_b   1.000
_cell.length_c   1.000
_cell.angle_alpha   90.00
_cell.angle_beta   90.00
_cell.angle_gamma   90.00
#
_symmetry.space_group_name_H-M   'P 1'
#
loop_
_entity.id
_entity.type
_entity.pdbx_description
1 polymer ?
#
loop_
_entity_poly.entity_id
_entity_poly.type
_entity_poly.pdbx_seq_one_letter_code
_entity_poly.pdbx_strand_id
1 'polypeptide(L)'
;MNNAKSFLPTPVIFAVGAVIGLALGLWIGWGLWPVEWQGGTLRDLDQADKAEYIAAVADAFVIYDTPEAAANARQRLSALEGDLNSEFVNAIRYFQTSNQPERTIRISNIGRLANSLGFVPPDLQNS
;
A
#
# COMPACT_ATOMS: atom_id res chain seq x y z
N MET A 1 -55.68 -29.12 -31.23
CA MET A 1 -54.38 -28.44 -31.04
C MET A 1 -54.60 -27.33 -30.05
N ASN A 2 -54.27 -27.57 -28.78
CA ASN A 2 -54.61 -26.64 -27.70
C ASN A 2 -53.28 -26.18 -27.10
N ASN A 3 -52.84 -24.99 -27.49
CA ASN A 3 -51.61 -24.38 -27.00
C ASN A 3 -51.90 -23.81 -25.60
N ALA A 4 -51.69 -24.61 -24.56
CA ALA A 4 -51.74 -24.13 -23.19
C ALA A 4 -50.52 -23.23 -22.96
N LYS A 5 -50.73 -21.91 -22.98
CA LYS A 5 -49.71 -20.95 -22.52
C LYS A 5 -49.60 -21.09 -21.01
N SER A 6 -48.60 -21.83 -20.54
CA SER A 6 -48.29 -21.97 -19.11
C SER A 6 -47.88 -20.60 -18.56
N PHE A 7 -48.79 -19.93 -17.85
CA PHE A 7 -48.45 -18.76 -17.07
C PHE A 7 -47.55 -19.20 -15.91
N LEU A 8 -46.36 -18.64 -15.82
CA LEU A 8 -45.45 -18.89 -14.70
C LEU A 8 -46.09 -18.40 -13.39
N PRO A 9 -45.92 -19.11 -12.28
CA PRO A 9 -46.46 -18.68 -10.99
C PRO A 9 -45.80 -17.37 -10.54
N THR A 10 -46.59 -16.43 -10.01
CA THR A 10 -46.19 -15.08 -9.58
C THR A 10 -44.85 -15.00 -8.81
N PRO A 11 -44.53 -15.87 -7.82
CA PRO A 11 -43.24 -15.80 -7.13
C PRO A 11 -42.03 -16.09 -8.03
N VAL A 12 -42.19 -16.92 -9.07
CA VAL A 12 -41.12 -17.21 -10.03
C VAL A 12 -40.82 -15.97 -10.89
N ILE A 13 -41.84 -15.19 -11.24
CA ILE A 13 -41.66 -13.93 -11.98
C ILE A 13 -40.85 -12.92 -11.14
N PHE A 14 -41.12 -12.82 -9.84
CA PHE A 14 -40.35 -11.96 -8.94
C PHE A 14 -38.89 -12.42 -8.77
N ALA A 15 -38.67 -13.73 -8.60
CA ALA A 15 -37.32 -14.28 -8.49
C ALA A 15 -36.49 -14.02 -9.75
N VAL A 16 -37.08 -14.23 -10.93
CA VAL A 16 -36.43 -13.96 -12.22
C VAL A 16 -36.13 -12.47 -12.38
N GLY A 17 -37.07 -11.59 -12.01
CA GLY A 17 -36.86 -10.14 -12.02
C GLY A 17 -35.71 -9.70 -11.11
N ALA A 18 -35.62 -10.26 -9.90
CA ALA A 18 -34.55 -9.95 -8.95
C ALA A 18 -33.17 -10.39 -9.46
N VAL A 19 -33.08 -11.60 -10.04
CA VAL A 19 -31.83 -12.12 -10.62
C VAL A 19 -31.38 -11.28 -11.80
N ILE A 20 -32.30 -10.93 -12.70
CA ILE A 20 -31.99 -10.08 -13.85
C ILE A 20 -31.58 -8.68 -13.39
N GLY A 21 -32.29 -8.09 -12.44
CA GLY A 21 -31.97 -6.77 -11.88
C GLY A 21 -30.59 -6.74 -11.22
N LEU A 22 -30.24 -7.77 -10.44
CA LEU A 22 -28.91 -7.90 -9.84
C LEU A 22 -27.83 -8.11 -10.90
N ALA A 23 -28.05 -8.97 -11.89
CA ALA A 23 -27.09 -9.22 -12.95
C ALA A 23 -26.79 -7.94 -13.76
N LEU A 24 -27.83 -7.18 -14.11
CA LEU A 24 -27.70 -5.91 -14.81
C LEU A 24 -27.05 -4.84 -13.93
N GLY A 25 -27.44 -4.73 -12.66
CA GLY A 25 -26.83 -3.81 -11.72
C GLY A 25 -25.34 -4.08 -11.50
N LEU A 26 -24.96 -5.36 -11.40
CA LEU A 26 -23.54 -5.76 -11.32
C LEU A 26 -22.81 -5.44 -12.62
N TRP A 27 -23.40 -5.77 -13.77
CA TRP A 27 -22.74 -5.54 -15.05
C TRP A 27 -22.51 -4.04 -15.30
N ILE A 28 -23.46 -3.18 -14.93
CA ILE A 28 -23.32 -1.72 -15.01
C ILE A 28 -22.29 -1.23 -13.98
N GLY A 29 -22.39 -1.68 -12.72
CA GLY A 29 -21.50 -1.25 -11.63
C GLY A 29 -20.03 -1.59 -11.87
N TRP A 30 -19.73 -2.72 -12.52
CA TRP A 30 -18.35 -3.15 -12.82
C TRP A 30 -17.89 -2.82 -14.26
N GLY A 31 -18.82 -2.59 -15.21
CA GLY A 31 -18.49 -2.36 -16.62
C GLY A 31 -18.51 -0.89 -17.05
N LEU A 32 -19.42 -0.07 -16.49
CA LEU A 32 -19.59 1.34 -16.86
C LEU A 32 -18.93 2.31 -15.88
N TRP A 33 -18.59 1.84 -14.67
CA TRP A 33 -17.94 2.67 -13.66
C TRP A 33 -16.48 2.23 -13.48
N PRO A 34 -15.54 2.75 -14.30
CA PRO A 34 -14.14 2.60 -13.98
C PRO A 34 -13.90 3.32 -12.64
N VAL A 35 -13.58 2.54 -11.61
CA VAL A 35 -13.18 3.09 -10.31
C VAL A 35 -11.75 3.60 -10.48
N GLU A 36 -11.62 4.83 -10.97
CA GLU A 36 -10.35 5.54 -10.94
C GLU A 36 -10.02 5.81 -9.46
N TRP A 37 -9.10 5.03 -8.91
CA TRP A 37 -8.50 5.31 -7.62
C TRP A 37 -7.64 6.58 -7.74
N GLN A 38 -8.26 7.76 -7.62
CA GLN A 38 -7.54 9.01 -7.47
C GLN A 38 -6.91 9.03 -6.07
N GLY A 39 -5.57 8.95 -6.00
CA GLY A 39 -4.81 9.06 -4.74
C GLY A 39 -3.91 7.86 -4.38
N GLY A 40 -3.45 7.07 -5.35
CA GLY A 40 -2.54 5.92 -5.12
C GLY A 40 -1.06 6.19 -5.39
N THR A 41 -0.65 7.43 -5.64
CA THR A 41 0.76 7.77 -5.84
C THR A 41 1.47 7.98 -4.51
N LEU A 42 2.68 7.45 -4.35
CA LEU A 42 3.51 7.66 -3.15
C LEU A 42 3.70 9.15 -2.77
N ARG A 43 3.43 10.07 -3.72
CA ARG A 43 3.41 11.52 -3.50
C ARG A 43 2.34 12.00 -2.52
N ASP A 44 1.19 11.34 -2.47
CA ASP A 44 0.03 11.76 -1.66
C ASP A 44 -0.01 11.06 -0.29
N LEU A 45 0.97 10.19 -0.02
CA LEU A 45 1.13 9.55 1.28
C LEU A 45 1.48 10.59 2.34
N ASP A 46 0.76 10.52 3.47
CA ASP A 46 1.12 11.27 4.67
C ASP A 46 2.51 10.82 5.17
N GLN A 47 3.17 11.67 5.95
CA GLN A 47 4.50 11.41 6.48
C GLN A 47 4.58 10.10 7.27
N ALA A 48 3.48 9.69 7.92
CA ALA A 48 3.38 8.42 8.62
C ALA A 48 3.50 7.23 7.67
N ASP A 49 2.78 7.24 6.55
CA ASP A 49 2.80 6.16 5.57
C ASP A 49 4.16 6.07 4.84
N LYS A 50 4.78 7.23 4.56
CA LYS A 50 6.15 7.27 4.05
C LYS A 50 7.14 6.64 5.02
N ALA A 51 7.02 6.96 6.31
CA ALA A 51 7.87 6.38 7.35
C ALA A 51 7.71 4.86 7.44
N GLU A 52 6.47 4.37 7.39
CA GLU A 52 6.15 2.94 7.41
C GLU A 52 6.70 2.23 6.16
N TYR A 53 6.59 2.84 4.99
CA TYR A 53 7.17 2.32 3.76
C TYR A 53 8.69 2.21 3.84
N ILE A 54 9.37 3.26 4.32
CA ILE A 54 10.83 3.27 4.51
C ILE A 54 11.25 2.19 5.52
N ALA A 55 10.50 2.02 6.61
CA ALA A 55 10.74 0.97 7.58
C ALA A 55 10.61 -0.42 6.94
N ALA A 56 9.55 -0.67 6.17
CA ALA A 56 9.36 -1.94 5.49
C ALA A 56 10.50 -2.25 4.49
N VAL A 57 10.99 -1.24 3.76
CA VAL A 57 12.15 -1.41 2.87
C VAL A 57 13.41 -1.71 3.68
N ALA A 58 13.62 -1.03 4.80
CA ALA A 58 14.74 -1.27 5.70
C ALA A 58 14.71 -2.67 6.33
N ASP A 59 13.54 -3.12 6.78
CA ASP A 59 13.31 -4.44 7.33
C ASP A 59 13.63 -5.54 6.30
N ALA A 60 13.23 -5.34 5.05
CA ALA A 60 13.58 -6.25 3.95
C ALA A 60 15.09 -6.24 3.63
N PHE A 61 15.74 -5.08 3.73
CA PHE A 61 17.17 -4.94 3.50
C PHE A 61 17.99 -5.70 4.55
N VAL A 62 17.71 -5.52 5.84
CA VAL A 62 18.53 -6.09 6.92
C VAL A 62 18.51 -7.62 7.00
N ILE A 63 17.54 -8.27 6.34
CA ILE A 63 17.50 -9.74 6.22
C ILE A 63 18.73 -10.25 5.45
N TYR A 64 19.18 -9.50 4.44
CA TYR A 64 20.29 -9.89 3.57
C TYR A 64 21.54 -9.05 3.83
N ASP A 65 21.39 -7.74 4.06
CA ASP A 65 22.47 -6.79 4.34
C ASP A 65 23.62 -6.83 3.30
N THR A 66 23.28 -7.06 2.03
CA THR A 66 24.25 -7.13 0.93
C THR A 66 24.18 -5.90 0.01
N PRO A 67 25.22 -5.63 -0.79
CA PRO A 67 25.20 -4.58 -1.81
C PRO A 67 24.04 -4.70 -2.79
N GLU A 68 23.64 -5.92 -3.16
CA GLU A 68 22.49 -6.18 -4.04
C GLU A 68 21.18 -5.83 -3.33
N ALA A 69 21.05 -6.14 -2.04
CA ALA A 69 19.89 -5.74 -1.24
C ALA A 69 19.81 -4.21 -1.12
N ALA A 70 20.94 -3.53 -0.91
CA ALA A 70 21.01 -2.08 -0.89
C ALA A 70 20.60 -1.47 -2.24
N ALA A 71 21.07 -2.03 -3.37
CA ALA A 71 20.68 -1.58 -4.69
C ALA A 71 19.16 -1.74 -4.94
N ASN A 72 18.59 -2.89 -4.54
CA ASN A 72 17.15 -3.12 -4.61
C ASN A 72 16.36 -2.14 -3.72
N ALA A 73 16.83 -1.88 -2.50
CA ALA A 73 16.23 -0.91 -1.60
C ALA A 73 16.25 0.49 -2.21
N ARG A 74 17.37 0.91 -2.82
CA ARG A 74 17.49 2.19 -3.52
C ARG A 74 16.51 2.31 -4.68
N GLN A 75 16.33 1.25 -5.46
CA GLN A 75 15.37 1.22 -6.54
C GLN A 75 13.94 1.38 -6.01
N ARG A 76 13.56 0.70 -4.94
CA ARG A 76 12.25 0.85 -4.30
C ARG A 76 12.03 2.28 -3.81
N LEU A 77 13.02 2.83 -3.11
CA LEU A 77 12.96 4.19 -2.57
C LEU A 77 12.99 5.28 -3.63
N SER A 78 13.45 5.01 -4.86
CA SER A 78 13.38 5.99 -5.95
C SER A 78 11.95 6.39 -6.35
N ALA A 79 10.95 5.61 -5.94
CA ALA A 79 9.54 5.97 -6.10
C ALA A 79 9.07 7.02 -5.09
N LEU A 80 9.81 7.22 -3.99
CA LEU A 80 9.63 8.38 -3.12
C LEU A 80 10.26 9.58 -3.83
N GLU A 81 9.42 10.54 -4.19
CA GLU A 81 9.92 11.80 -4.70
C GLU A 81 10.42 12.70 -3.57
N GLY A 82 11.55 13.37 -3.77
CA GLY A 82 12.12 14.32 -2.80
C GLY A 82 13.56 13.99 -2.41
N ASP A 83 14.05 14.64 -1.36
CA ASP A 83 15.37 14.35 -0.79
C ASP A 83 15.28 13.12 0.11
N LEU A 84 15.84 12.00 -0.36
CA LEU A 84 15.82 10.74 0.35
C LEU A 84 16.49 10.83 1.73
N ASN A 85 17.50 11.69 1.90
CA ASN A 85 18.13 11.91 3.19
C ASN A 85 17.13 12.51 4.20
N SER A 86 16.39 13.55 3.79
CA SER A 86 15.34 14.13 4.62
C SER A 86 14.23 13.14 4.97
N GLU A 87 13.86 12.25 4.05
CA GLU A 87 12.83 11.23 4.29
C GLU A 87 13.29 10.18 5.30
N PHE A 88 14.57 9.77 5.28
CA PHE A 88 15.14 8.92 6.33
C PHE A 88 15.09 9.60 7.71
N VAL A 89 15.48 10.87 7.79
CA VAL A 89 15.43 11.63 9.04
C VAL A 89 13.99 11.76 9.56
N ASN A 90 13.03 12.01 8.67
CA ASN A 90 11.62 12.13 9.04
C ASN A 90 11.03 10.79 9.49
N ALA A 91 11.39 9.68 8.82
CA ALA A 91 10.97 8.34 9.21
C ALA A 91 11.48 7.97 10.61
N ILE A 92 12.77 8.23 10.88
CA ILE A 92 13.35 8.00 12.20
C ILE A 92 12.63 8.84 13.26
N ARG A 93 12.39 10.13 12.98
CA ARG A 93 11.65 11.03 13.90
C ARG A 93 10.24 10.52 14.19
N TYR A 94 9.54 10.01 13.18
CA TYR A 94 8.22 9.40 13.33
C TYR A 94 8.26 8.22 14.31
N PHE A 95 9.19 7.28 14.13
CA PHE A 95 9.28 6.14 15.04
C PHE A 95 9.76 6.51 16.44
N GLN A 96 10.60 7.54 16.60
CA GLN A 96 11.02 8.05 17.90
C GLN A 96 9.84 8.55 18.76
N THR A 97 8.85 9.19 18.13
CA THR A 97 7.65 9.70 18.82
C THR A 97 6.48 8.71 18.81
N SER A 98 6.57 7.65 18.00
CA SER A 98 5.56 6.59 17.96
C SER A 98 5.52 5.77 19.26
N ASN A 99 4.33 5.23 19.57
CA ASN A 99 4.12 4.27 20.65
C ASN A 99 4.15 2.80 20.17
N GLN A 100 4.69 2.55 18.97
CA GLN A 100 4.79 1.20 18.44
C GLN A 100 5.85 0.39 19.21
N PRO A 101 5.58 -0.89 19.54
CA PRO A 101 6.53 -1.71 20.31
C PRO A 101 7.83 -1.98 19.56
N GLU A 102 7.79 -2.07 18.23
CA GLU A 102 8.95 -2.35 17.38
C GLU A 102 9.76 -1.11 16.96
N ARG A 103 9.39 0.08 17.44
CA ARG A 103 9.99 1.36 17.01
C ARG A 103 11.52 1.37 17.07
N THR A 104 12.11 0.77 18.09
CA THR A 104 13.57 0.72 18.28
C THR A 104 14.25 -0.12 17.20
N ILE A 105 13.63 -1.23 16.81
CA ILE A 105 14.14 -2.09 15.74
C ILE A 105 14.04 -1.35 14.40
N ARG A 106 12.89 -0.72 14.12
CA ARG A 106 12.70 0.04 12.89
C ARG A 106 13.68 1.20 12.77
N ILE A 107 13.91 1.97 13.83
CA ILE A 107 14.93 3.04 13.84
C ILE A 107 16.31 2.47 13.50
N SER A 108 16.69 1.33 14.12
CA SER A 108 17.98 0.69 13.85
C SER A 108 18.09 0.22 12.39
N ASN A 109 17.07 -0.44 11.86
CA ASN A 109 17.05 -0.96 10.50
C ASN A 109 17.12 0.17 9.47
N ILE A 110 16.33 1.23 9.67
CA ILE A 110 16.36 2.43 8.82
C ILE A 110 17.75 3.04 8.83
N GLY A 111 18.38 3.12 10.00
CA GLY A 111 19.76 3.59 10.16
C GLY A 111 20.79 2.81 9.36
N ARG A 112 20.71 1.47 9.42
CA ARG A 112 21.60 0.57 8.66
C ARG A 112 21.42 0.76 7.16
N LEU A 113 20.16 0.81 6.70
CA LEU A 113 19.86 1.05 5.30
C LEU A 113 20.40 2.41 4.84
N ALA A 114 20.13 3.49 5.60
CA ALA A 114 20.63 4.82 5.30
C ALA A 114 22.16 4.82 5.14
N ASN A 115 22.88 4.22 6.10
CA ASN A 115 24.35 4.12 6.05
C ASN A 115 24.82 3.33 4.83
N SER A 116 24.19 2.19 4.51
CA SER A 116 24.54 1.37 3.33
C SER A 116 24.38 2.13 2.01
N LEU A 117 23.45 3.10 1.97
CA LEU A 117 23.20 3.95 0.80
C LEU A 117 24.04 5.24 0.79
N GLY A 118 24.91 5.43 1.80
CA GLY A 118 25.78 6.60 1.94
C GLY A 118 25.12 7.81 2.60
N PHE A 119 23.99 7.61 3.30
CA PHE A 119 23.35 8.63 4.12
C PHE A 119 23.64 8.37 5.60
N VAL A 120 23.99 9.42 6.36
CA VAL A 120 24.23 9.30 7.80
C VAL A 120 23.18 10.13 8.52
N PRO A 121 22.13 9.51 9.08
CA PRO A 121 21.17 10.20 9.94
C PRO A 121 21.90 10.82 11.16
N PRO A 122 21.61 12.08 11.53
CA PRO A 122 22.36 12.81 12.56
C PRO A 122 22.40 12.14 13.95
N ASP A 123 21.45 11.27 14.23
CA ASP A 123 21.19 10.66 15.53
C ASP A 123 21.88 9.31 15.75
N LEU A 124 22.53 8.74 14.74
CA LEU A 124 23.30 7.49 14.83
C LEU A 124 24.82 7.70 14.93
N GLN A 125 25.29 8.94 15.00
CA GLN A 125 26.72 9.25 15.16
C GLN A 125 27.27 8.98 16.57
N ASN A 126 26.39 8.71 17.55
CA ASN A 126 26.76 8.56 18.97
C ASN A 126 26.29 7.24 19.62
N SER A 127 26.12 6.16 18.85
CA SER A 127 25.80 4.82 19.38
C SER A 127 26.96 3.86 19.24
#